data_AF-A0AAW2Z4G7-F1
#
_entry.id   AF-A0AAW2Z4G7-F1
#
_cell.length_a   1.000
_cell.length_b   1.000
_cell.length_c   1.000
_cell.angle_alpha   90.00
_cell.angle_beta   90.00
_cell.angle_gamma   90.00
#
_symmetry.space_group_name_H-M   'P 1'
#
loop_
_entity.id
_entity.type
_entity.pdbx_description
1 polymer ?
#
loop_
_entity_poly.entity_id
_entity_poly.type
_entity_poly.pdbx_seq_one_letter_code
_entity_poly.pdbx_strand_id
1 'polypeptide(L)'
;MDIGLLTIELSGITKYLDEVPTASDSLGYQNCARANIFRRDQTNVDSIDGLKEILRYNDFRNDKLSKGNPGFAISSRNDLRASDQNKASCGGGYDSKGTSYSNVMTGGDVFIINGPSSTHLPVFKFSQASCKAPKNGLPDEWNFKWANVKL
;
A
#
# COMPACT_ATOMS: atom_id res chain seq x y z
N MET A 1 12.27 -33.53 7.29
CA MET A 1 11.76 -33.77 5.93
C MET A 1 11.36 -32.40 5.42
N ASP A 2 12.30 -31.76 4.75
CA ASP A 2 12.13 -30.41 4.23
C ASP A 2 11.25 -30.54 2.98
N ILE A 3 9.95 -30.30 3.13
CA ILE A 3 9.05 -30.09 1.99
C ILE A 3 9.41 -28.71 1.45
N GLY A 4 10.55 -28.66 0.76
CA GLY A 4 10.98 -27.51 -0.02
C GLY A 4 9.88 -27.20 -1.01
N LEU A 5 9.04 -26.22 -0.66
CA LEU A 5 8.16 -25.55 -1.59
C LEU A 5 9.05 -25.12 -2.75
N LEU A 6 8.92 -25.84 -3.87
CA LEU A 6 9.56 -25.49 -5.13
C LEU A 6 8.93 -24.15 -5.53
N THR A 7 9.51 -23.07 -5.04
CA THR A 7 9.06 -21.73 -5.35
C THR A 7 9.54 -21.51 -6.77
N ILE A 8 8.65 -21.67 -7.74
CA ILE A 8 8.99 -21.42 -9.13
C ILE A 8 9.27 -19.92 -9.24
N GLU A 9 10.54 -19.57 -9.40
CA GLU A 9 10.97 -18.19 -9.60
C GLU A 9 10.57 -17.75 -11.02
N LEU A 10 9.40 -17.10 -11.12
CA LEU A 10 8.88 -16.57 -12.39
C LEU A 10 9.31 -15.13 -12.65
N SER A 11 9.72 -14.39 -11.62
CA SER A 11 9.93 -12.95 -11.71
C SER A 11 11.35 -12.54 -12.11
N GLY A 12 12.32 -13.45 -11.99
CA GLY A 12 13.75 -13.15 -12.13
C GLY A 12 14.31 -12.28 -11.00
N ILE A 13 13.49 -11.89 -10.03
CA ILE A 13 13.87 -11.03 -8.90
C ILE A 13 14.87 -11.77 -8.00
N THR A 14 14.74 -13.08 -7.82
CA THR A 14 15.68 -13.82 -6.97
C THR A 14 17.13 -13.65 -7.44
N LYS A 15 17.41 -13.74 -8.75
CA LYS A 15 18.75 -13.48 -9.29
C LYS A 15 19.21 -12.03 -9.07
N TYR A 16 18.31 -11.06 -9.25
CA TYR A 16 18.63 -9.66 -8.97
C TYR A 16 18.96 -9.41 -7.50
N LEU A 17 18.30 -10.12 -6.59
CA LEU A 17 18.55 -10.01 -5.15
C LEU A 17 19.86 -10.67 -4.73
N ASP A 18 20.38 -11.66 -5.46
CA ASP A 18 21.74 -12.18 -5.24
C ASP A 18 22.79 -11.09 -5.50
N GLU A 19 22.55 -10.25 -6.51
CA GLU A 19 23.42 -9.13 -6.88
C GLU A 19 23.20 -7.89 -6.00
N VAL A 20 21.96 -7.64 -5.59
CA VAL A 20 21.55 -6.48 -4.79
C VAL A 20 20.69 -6.90 -3.58
N PRO A 21 21.30 -7.53 -2.54
CA PRO A 21 20.54 -8.07 -1.40
C PRO A 21 19.71 -7.02 -0.66
N THR A 22 20.16 -5.77 -0.65
CA THR A 22 19.47 -4.65 -0.01
C THR A 22 18.13 -4.30 -0.65
N ALA A 23 17.86 -4.73 -1.89
CA ALA A 23 16.57 -4.53 -2.55
C ALA A 23 15.48 -5.50 -2.06
N SER A 24 15.83 -6.49 -1.22
CA SER A 24 14.89 -7.48 -0.69
C SER A 24 13.74 -6.84 0.10
N ASP A 25 14.00 -5.73 0.79
CA ASP A 25 12.98 -4.98 1.54
C ASP A 25 11.84 -4.44 0.68
N SER A 26 12.07 -4.23 -0.62
CA SER A 26 11.07 -3.72 -1.57
C SER A 26 10.59 -4.75 -2.59
N LEU A 27 11.47 -5.63 -3.06
CA LEU A 27 11.22 -6.53 -4.18
C LEU A 27 11.09 -8.01 -3.76
N GLY A 28 11.61 -8.39 -2.59
CA GLY A 28 11.64 -9.79 -2.16
C GLY A 28 10.24 -10.37 -1.96
N TYR A 29 9.95 -11.50 -2.60
CA TYR A 29 8.64 -12.15 -2.50
C TYR A 29 8.27 -12.49 -1.05
N GLN A 30 9.18 -13.13 -0.30
CA GLN A 30 8.93 -13.50 1.09
C GLN A 30 9.26 -12.40 2.11
N ASN A 31 10.24 -11.55 1.78
CA ASN A 31 10.95 -10.73 2.75
C ASN A 31 10.70 -9.22 2.61
N CYS A 32 10.02 -8.77 1.55
CA CYS A 32 9.72 -7.34 1.44
C CYS A 32 8.78 -6.88 2.56
N ALA A 33 8.80 -5.58 2.85
CA ALA A 33 7.99 -4.99 3.91
C ALA A 33 6.50 -5.35 3.78
N ARG A 34 5.94 -5.27 2.55
CA ARG A 34 4.53 -5.60 2.30
C ARG A 34 4.20 -7.06 2.58
N ALA A 35 5.07 -7.99 2.18
CA ALA A 35 4.89 -9.42 2.45
C ALA A 35 4.89 -9.68 3.96
N ASN A 36 5.82 -9.07 4.69
CA ASN A 36 5.90 -9.22 6.15
C ASN A 36 4.74 -8.55 6.90
N ILE A 37 4.25 -7.40 6.44
CA ILE A 37 3.05 -6.74 7.01
C ILE A 37 1.83 -7.65 6.82
N PHE A 38 1.60 -8.17 5.61
CA PHE A 38 0.49 -9.11 5.40
C PHE A 38 0.66 -10.38 6.24
N ARG A 39 1.86 -10.95 6.31
CA ARG A 39 2.13 -12.14 7.12
C ARG A 39 1.79 -11.91 8.60
N ARG A 40 2.06 -10.71 9.12
CA ARG A 40 1.75 -10.31 10.50
C ARG A 40 0.27 -10.04 10.72
N ASP A 41 -0.39 -9.31 9.82
CA ASP A 41 -1.66 -8.65 10.11
C ASP A 41 -2.89 -9.26 9.42
N GLN A 42 -2.70 -10.13 8.42
CA GLN A 42 -3.83 -10.65 7.63
C GLN A 42 -4.89 -11.39 8.48
N THR A 43 -4.49 -12.01 9.59
CA THR A 43 -5.43 -12.72 10.49
C THR A 43 -6.40 -11.78 11.21
N ASN A 44 -6.11 -10.48 11.25
CA ASN A 44 -6.98 -9.48 11.85
C ASN A 44 -8.05 -8.96 10.88
N VAL A 45 -8.07 -9.46 9.62
CA VAL A 45 -9.02 -9.09 8.58
C VAL A 45 -10.21 -10.05 8.62
N ASP A 46 -11.10 -9.86 9.59
CA ASP A 46 -12.29 -10.70 9.81
C ASP A 46 -13.60 -10.06 9.32
N SER A 47 -13.52 -8.84 8.81
CA SER A 47 -14.65 -8.02 8.42
C SER A 47 -14.31 -7.13 7.24
N ILE A 48 -15.33 -6.54 6.62
CA ILE A 48 -15.11 -5.59 5.52
C ILE A 48 -14.38 -4.33 6.01
N ASP A 49 -14.58 -3.93 7.26
CA ASP A 49 -13.87 -2.78 7.83
C ASP A 49 -12.40 -3.13 8.12
N GLY A 50 -12.12 -4.33 8.62
CA GLY A 50 -10.74 -4.85 8.69
C GLY A 50 -10.05 -4.90 7.32
N LEU A 51 -10.80 -5.25 6.25
CA LEU A 51 -10.26 -5.22 4.88
C LEU A 51 -9.96 -3.78 4.43
N LYS A 52 -10.86 -2.84 4.71
CA LYS A 52 -10.63 -1.41 4.41
C LYS A 52 -9.41 -0.87 5.15
N GLU A 53 -9.22 -1.25 6.42
CA GLU A 53 -8.09 -0.81 7.24
C GLU A 53 -6.76 -1.33 6.69
N ILE A 54 -6.63 -2.64 6.44
CA ILE A 54 -5.36 -3.21 5.96
C ILE A 54 -4.97 -2.68 4.59
N LEU A 55 -5.93 -2.47 3.67
CA LEU A 55 -5.67 -1.92 2.34
C LEU A 55 -5.20 -0.46 2.39
N ARG A 56 -5.52 0.26 3.48
CA ARG A 56 -5.11 1.64 3.71
C ARG A 56 -3.93 1.75 4.68
N TYR A 57 -3.40 0.63 5.16
CA TYR A 57 -2.37 0.62 6.19
C TYR A 57 -1.06 1.28 5.72
N ASN A 58 -0.65 2.30 6.47
CA ASN A 58 0.68 2.90 6.39
C ASN A 58 0.99 3.64 7.70
N ASP A 59 1.77 2.98 8.55
CA ASP A 59 2.26 3.55 9.81
C ASP A 59 3.80 3.62 9.80
N PHE A 60 4.37 4.09 8.69
CA PHE A 60 5.81 3.96 8.43
C PHE A 60 6.75 4.58 9.47
N ARG A 61 6.23 5.49 10.30
CA ARG A 61 6.97 6.14 11.38
C ARG A 61 7.16 5.24 12.59
N ASN A 62 6.22 4.32 12.83
CA ASN A 62 6.20 3.47 14.02
C ASN A 62 6.37 1.97 13.67
N ASP A 63 5.94 1.55 12.48
CA ASP A 63 6.12 0.17 12.03
C ASP A 63 7.59 -0.11 11.66
N LYS A 64 8.21 -1.01 12.44
CA LYS A 64 9.60 -1.45 12.22
C LYS A 64 9.79 -2.10 10.85
N LEU A 65 8.77 -2.75 10.29
CA LEU A 65 8.83 -3.35 8.95
C LEU A 65 8.96 -2.29 7.85
N SER A 66 8.46 -1.08 8.10
CA SER A 66 8.56 0.03 7.17
C SER A 66 9.92 0.71 7.18
N LYS A 67 10.76 0.50 8.20
CA LYS A 67 12.12 1.07 8.31
C LYS A 67 12.17 2.59 8.09
N GLY A 68 11.15 3.32 8.57
CA GLY A 68 11.04 4.77 8.36
C GLY A 68 10.76 5.20 6.91
N ASN A 69 10.50 4.26 6.01
CA ASN A 69 10.27 4.51 4.60
C ASN A 69 8.76 4.44 4.30
N PRO A 70 8.12 5.54 3.88
CA PRO A 70 6.68 5.57 3.63
C PRO A 70 6.24 4.77 2.39
N GLY A 71 7.19 4.30 1.58
CA GLY A 71 6.96 3.35 0.50
C GLY A 71 6.86 1.89 0.97
N PHE A 72 7.33 1.58 2.18
CA PHE A 72 7.39 0.22 2.74
C PHE A 72 6.15 -0.05 3.60
N ALA A 73 4.98 0.06 2.98
CA ALA A 73 3.66 -0.14 3.59
C ALA A 73 2.68 -0.74 2.57
N ILE A 74 1.49 -1.19 3.00
CA ILE A 74 0.47 -1.67 2.08
C ILE A 74 -0.01 -0.54 1.16
N SER A 75 -0.34 0.62 1.74
CA SER A 75 -0.73 1.83 1.00
C SER A 75 0.40 2.86 1.01
N SER A 76 1.34 2.75 0.07
CA SER A 76 2.55 3.59 0.05
C SER A 76 2.26 5.09 -0.10
N ARG A 77 3.13 5.92 0.51
CA ARG A 77 3.07 7.39 0.54
C ARG A 77 4.45 8.02 0.26
N ASN A 78 5.03 7.76 -0.92
CA ASN A 78 6.39 8.26 -1.20
C ASN A 78 6.49 9.79 -1.25
N ASP A 79 5.35 10.50 -1.33
CA ASP A 79 5.28 11.95 -1.19
C ASP A 79 5.72 12.44 0.20
N LEU A 80 5.62 11.57 1.21
CA LEU A 80 6.04 11.84 2.59
C LEU A 80 7.49 11.49 2.88
N ARG A 81 8.29 11.11 1.86
CA ARG A 81 9.73 10.96 2.04
C ARG A 81 10.34 12.32 2.39
N ALA A 82 11.37 12.30 3.22
CA ALA A 82 12.08 13.51 3.62
C ALA A 82 12.56 14.29 2.40
N SER A 83 12.28 15.59 2.39
CA SER A 83 12.51 16.50 1.26
C SER A 83 13.99 16.81 1.04
N ASP A 84 14.82 16.68 2.08
CA ASP A 84 16.26 16.92 2.08
C ASP A 84 17.05 15.94 1.19
N GLN A 85 16.45 14.81 0.80
CA GLN A 85 17.14 13.77 0.03
C GLN A 85 16.73 13.71 -1.45
N ASN A 86 15.86 14.61 -1.96
CA ASN A 86 15.27 14.51 -3.32
C ASN A 86 14.64 13.13 -3.62
N LYS A 87 14.25 12.37 -2.59
CA LYS A 87 13.69 11.01 -2.73
C LYS A 87 12.18 11.00 -2.82
N ALA A 88 11.52 12.12 -2.51
CA ALA A 88 10.07 12.22 -2.59
C ALA A 88 9.61 12.04 -4.04
N SER A 89 8.68 11.11 -4.25
CA SER A 89 8.03 10.89 -5.53
C SER A 89 6.54 10.90 -5.33
N CYS A 90 5.77 11.26 -6.36
CA CYS A 90 4.33 11.20 -6.25
C CYS A 90 3.77 9.78 -6.33
N GLY A 91 4.64 8.74 -6.38
CA GLY A 91 4.29 7.33 -6.39
C GLY A 91 3.66 6.85 -5.09
N GLY A 92 2.53 6.15 -5.14
CA GLY A 92 1.84 5.70 -3.93
C GLY A 92 0.69 4.74 -4.19
N GLY A 93 -0.03 4.39 -3.12
CA GLY A 93 -1.38 3.87 -3.25
C GLY A 93 -2.35 5.02 -3.54
N TYR A 94 -3.20 4.90 -4.56
CA TYR A 94 -4.16 5.96 -4.94
C TYR A 94 -5.62 5.54 -4.83
N ASP A 95 -5.89 4.28 -4.51
CA ASP A 95 -7.23 3.80 -4.28
C ASP A 95 -7.21 2.55 -3.42
N SER A 96 -8.40 2.14 -2.98
CA SER A 96 -8.63 0.79 -2.50
C SER A 96 -10.05 0.38 -2.87
N LYS A 97 -10.22 -0.89 -3.24
CA LYS A 97 -11.52 -1.47 -3.50
C LYS A 97 -11.64 -2.80 -2.77
N GLY A 98 -12.81 -3.08 -2.21
CA GLY A 98 -13.07 -4.32 -1.50
C GLY A 98 -14.55 -4.68 -1.55
N THR A 99 -14.84 -5.97 -1.56
CA THR A 99 -16.19 -6.49 -1.47
C THR A 99 -16.18 -7.76 -0.61
N SER A 100 -17.37 -8.25 -0.28
CA SER A 100 -17.58 -9.53 0.41
C SER A 100 -18.37 -10.47 -0.48
N TYR A 101 -18.30 -11.77 -0.20
CA TYR A 101 -19.15 -12.74 -0.88
C TYR A 101 -20.64 -12.36 -0.79
N SER A 102 -21.11 -11.98 0.39
CA SER A 102 -22.50 -11.54 0.60
C SER A 102 -22.88 -10.38 -0.31
N ASN A 103 -22.04 -9.35 -0.39
CA ASN A 103 -22.30 -8.17 -1.22
C ASN A 103 -22.39 -8.50 -2.71
N VAL A 104 -21.51 -9.38 -3.19
CA VAL A 104 -21.55 -9.86 -4.57
C VAL A 104 -22.87 -10.59 -4.83
N MET A 105 -23.31 -11.44 -3.90
CA MET A 105 -24.56 -12.20 -4.04
C MET A 105 -25.84 -11.36 -3.92
N THR A 106 -25.80 -10.20 -3.25
CA THR A 106 -26.98 -9.35 -3.01
C THR A 106 -27.11 -8.16 -3.96
N GLY A 107 -26.30 -8.09 -5.02
CA GLY A 107 -26.41 -7.04 -6.05
C GLY A 107 -25.15 -6.21 -6.27
N GLY A 108 -23.96 -6.77 -6.03
CA GLY A 108 -22.70 -6.22 -6.55
C GLY A 108 -22.11 -5.05 -5.78
N ASP A 109 -22.39 -4.91 -4.49
CA ASP A 109 -21.87 -3.81 -3.67
C ASP A 109 -20.34 -3.89 -3.54
N VAL A 110 -19.64 -2.84 -3.98
CA VAL A 110 -18.19 -2.67 -3.83
C VAL A 110 -17.90 -1.41 -3.05
N PHE A 111 -17.10 -1.56 -2.00
CA PHE A 111 -16.55 -0.43 -1.26
C PHE A 111 -15.33 0.10 -1.98
N ILE A 112 -15.34 1.39 -2.30
CA ILE A 112 -14.23 2.06 -2.96
C ILE A 112 -13.82 3.31 -2.18
N ILE A 113 -12.53 3.62 -2.18
CA ILE A 113 -12.01 4.91 -1.76
C ILE A 113 -10.97 5.36 -2.78
N ASN A 114 -11.01 6.65 -3.12
CA ASN A 114 -10.06 7.26 -4.02
C ASN A 114 -9.10 8.18 -3.25
N GLY A 115 -7.85 8.24 -3.69
CA GLY A 115 -6.78 9.05 -3.13
C GLY A 115 -5.80 8.31 -2.20
N PRO A 116 -4.65 8.94 -1.90
CA PRO A 116 -3.65 8.38 -0.98
C PRO A 116 -4.16 8.14 0.43
N SER A 117 -3.59 7.16 1.14
CA SER A 117 -3.99 6.87 2.52
C SER A 117 -3.76 8.07 3.44
N SER A 118 -4.81 8.45 4.17
CA SER A 118 -4.80 9.44 5.26
C SER A 118 -5.00 8.78 6.63
N THR A 119 -5.03 7.45 6.69
CA THR A 119 -5.13 6.70 7.94
C THR A 119 -3.82 6.87 8.71
N HIS A 120 -3.86 7.60 9.84
CA HIS A 120 -2.69 7.99 10.65
C HIS A 120 -1.64 8.87 9.92
N LEU A 121 -2.00 9.41 8.76
CA LEU A 121 -1.12 10.21 7.91
C LEU A 121 -1.79 11.52 7.51
N PRO A 122 -1.02 12.59 7.23
CA PRO A 122 -1.59 13.83 6.72
C PRO A 122 -2.30 13.58 5.39
N VAL A 123 -3.44 14.22 5.21
CA VAL A 123 -4.18 14.25 3.94
C VAL A 123 -3.27 14.75 2.83
N PHE A 124 -3.26 14.06 1.70
CA PHE A 124 -2.49 14.49 0.54
C PHE A 124 -3.08 15.77 -0.06
N LYS A 125 -2.20 16.74 -0.33
CA LYS A 125 -2.53 17.97 -1.06
C LYS A 125 -1.48 18.22 -2.15
N PHE A 126 -1.91 18.41 -3.39
CA PHE A 126 -1.00 18.74 -4.48
C PHE A 126 -0.18 20.00 -4.20
N SER A 127 -0.81 21.04 -3.64
CA SER A 127 -0.16 22.29 -3.26
C SER A 127 0.96 22.14 -2.20
N GLN A 128 0.87 21.12 -1.35
CA GLN A 128 1.80 20.88 -0.23
C GLN A 128 2.74 19.69 -0.46
N ALA A 129 2.52 18.92 -1.52
CA ALA A 129 3.33 17.75 -1.81
C ALA A 129 4.78 18.15 -2.12
N SER A 130 5.72 17.44 -1.47
CA SER A 130 7.16 17.54 -1.74
C SER A 130 7.48 17.07 -3.16
N CYS A 131 6.67 16.17 -3.71
CA CYS A 131 6.74 15.74 -5.09
C CYS A 131 5.91 16.67 -6.01
N LYS A 132 6.33 16.85 -7.26
CA LYS A 132 5.59 17.65 -8.26
C LYS A 132 4.95 16.74 -9.30
N ALA A 133 3.63 16.84 -9.44
CA ALA A 133 2.87 16.16 -10.48
C ALA A 133 1.78 17.09 -11.04
N PRO A 134 1.39 16.95 -12.33
CA PRO A 134 0.26 17.67 -12.90
C PRO A 134 -1.05 17.33 -12.17
N LYS A 135 -1.93 18.32 -12.01
CA LYS A 135 -3.23 18.17 -11.32
C LYS A 135 -4.44 18.61 -12.16
N ASN A 136 -4.31 18.64 -13.48
CA ASN A 136 -5.34 19.18 -14.37
C ASN A 136 -6.66 18.42 -14.18
N GLY A 137 -7.71 19.13 -13.75
CA GLY A 137 -9.03 18.55 -13.45
C GLY A 137 -9.14 17.80 -12.12
N LEU A 138 -8.08 17.77 -11.30
CA LEU A 138 -8.06 17.10 -10.00
C LEU A 138 -8.21 18.11 -8.85
N PRO A 139 -8.90 17.72 -7.75
CA PRO A 139 -8.95 18.54 -6.54
C PRO A 139 -7.55 18.68 -5.93
N ASP A 140 -7.32 19.80 -5.23
CA ASP A 140 -6.05 19.99 -4.53
C ASP A 140 -5.91 19.04 -3.34
N GLU A 141 -6.96 18.93 -2.51
CA GLU A 141 -7.03 18.08 -1.32
C GLU A 141 -7.74 16.75 -1.59
N TRP A 142 -7.14 15.65 -1.12
CA TRP A 142 -7.64 14.29 -1.32
C TRP A 142 -8.08 13.66 0.01
N ASN A 143 -9.19 14.15 0.57
CA ASN A 143 -9.79 13.68 1.83
C ASN A 143 -11.11 12.92 1.60
N PHE A 144 -11.13 12.03 0.62
CA PHE A 144 -12.32 11.25 0.32
C PHE A 144 -12.59 10.20 1.39
N LYS A 145 -13.87 9.85 1.54
CA LYS A 145 -14.33 8.75 2.39
C LYS A 145 -14.64 7.53 1.53
N TRP A 146 -14.74 6.37 2.17
CA TRP A 146 -15.24 5.18 1.52
C TRP A 146 -16.65 5.42 0.99
N ALA A 147 -16.89 5.04 -0.26
CA ALA A 147 -18.19 4.99 -0.90
C ALA A 147 -18.60 3.52 -1.10
N ASN A 148 -19.89 3.24 -0.98
CA ASN A 148 -20.48 1.97 -1.42
C ASN A 148 -21.09 2.19 -2.81
N VAL A 149 -20.69 1.38 -3.78
CA VAL A 149 -21.12 1.49 -5.18
C VAL A 149 -21.68 0.15 -5.63
N LYS A 150 -22.83 0.19 -6.31
CA LYS A 150 -23.40 -0.97 -7.00
C LYS A 150 -22.78 -1.11 -8.38
N LEU A 151 -22.22 -2.28 -8.67
CA LEU A 151 -21.76 -2.66 -10.00
C LEU A 151 -22.89 -3.27 -10.85
#